data_AF-A0A432FJ06-F1
#
_entry.id   AF-A0A432FJ06-F1
#
_cell.length_a   1.000
_cell.length_b   1.000
_cell.length_c   1.000
_cell.angle_alpha   90.00
_cell.angle_beta   90.00
_cell.angle_gamma   90.00
#
_symmetry.space_group_name_H-M   'P 1'
#
loop_
_entity.id
_entity.type
_entity.pdbx_description
1 polymer ?
#
loop_
_entity_poly.entity_id
_entity_poly.type
_entity_poly.pdbx_seq_one_letter_code
_entity_poly.pdbx_strand_id
1 'polypeptide(L)' 'MIIRNVKNTIKIVIGVILVIIGLIGGLIPIFQGWIFGIPGLLLLSSVYPPLRKWVDKVKAKMRKKEN' A
#
# COMPACT_ATOMS: atom_id res chain seq x y z
N MET A 1 -25.99 16.07 -36.68
CA MET A 1 -26.02 16.74 -35.36
C MET A 1 -25.87 15.77 -34.18
N ILE A 2 -26.50 14.59 -34.24
CA ILE A 2 -26.52 13.55 -33.18
C ILE A 2 -25.13 12.99 -32.81
N ILE A 3 -24.23 12.80 -33.79
CA ILE A 3 -22.89 12.20 -33.58
C ILE A 3 -21.98 13.04 -32.65
N ARG A 4 -22.17 14.38 -32.62
CA ARG A 4 -21.39 15.28 -31.75
C ARG A 4 -21.73 15.08 -30.27
N ASN A 5 -23.00 14.86 -29.95
CA ASN A 5 -23.45 14.66 -28.58
C ASN A 5 -22.94 13.33 -28.03
N VAL A 6 -22.97 12.26 -28.84
CA VAL A 6 -22.45 10.94 -28.44
C VAL A 6 -20.94 11.00 -28.12
N LYS A 7 -20.15 11.69 -28.96
CA LYS A 7 -18.71 11.88 -28.72
C LYS A 7 -18.44 12.65 -27.44
N ASN A 8 -19.25 13.65 -27.11
CA ASN A 8 -19.10 14.42 -25.88
C ASN A 8 -19.50 13.60 -24.65
N THR A 9 -20.58 12.84 -24.71
CA THR A 9 -20.99 11.92 -23.63
C THR A 9 -19.90 10.90 -23.34
N ILE A 10 -19.32 10.29 -24.39
CA ILE A 10 -18.21 9.33 -24.25
C ILE A 10 -16.99 9.98 -23.55
N LYS A 11 -16.61 11.20 -23.95
CA LYS A 11 -15.50 11.93 -23.32
C LYS A 11 -15.76 12.21 -21.83
N ILE A 12 -17.00 12.56 -21.47
CA ILE A 12 -17.39 12.82 -20.09
C ILE A 12 -17.29 11.53 -19.27
N VAL A 13 -17.84 10.41 -19.77
CA VAL A 13 -17.78 9.11 -19.10
C VAL A 13 -16.32 8.66 -18.90
N ILE A 14 -15.49 8.76 -19.94
CA ILE A 14 -14.06 8.43 -19.86
C ILE A 14 -13.35 9.34 -18.86
N GLY A 15 -13.64 10.63 -18.87
CA GLY A 15 -13.06 11.60 -17.94
C GLY A 15 -13.40 11.27 -16.49
N VAL A 16 -14.66 10.94 -16.19
CA VAL A 16 -15.11 10.56 -14.85
C VAL A 16 -14.42 9.27 -14.39
N ILE A 17 -14.32 8.26 -15.26
CA ILE A 17 -13.60 7.00 -14.95
C ILE A 17 -12.12 7.29 -14.63
N LEU A 18 -11.46 8.14 -15.42
CA LEU A 18 -10.07 8.54 -15.19
C LEU A 18 -9.89 9.27 -13.85
N VAL A 19 -10.82 10.18 -13.49
CA VAL A 19 -10.78 10.87 -12.20
C VAL A 19 -10.94 9.89 -11.05
N ILE A 20 -11.85 8.92 -11.14
CA ILE A 20 -12.05 7.91 -10.08
C ILE A 20 -10.80 7.04 -9.92
N ILE A 21 -10.19 6.58 -11.02
CA ILE A 21 -8.93 5.81 -10.99
C ILE A 21 -7.80 6.67 -10.42
N GLY A 22 -7.71 7.95 -10.79
CA GLY A 22 -6.72 8.89 -10.25
C GLY A 22 -6.90 9.16 -8.75
N LEU A 23 -8.14 9.24 -8.27
CA LEU A 23 -8.43 9.40 -6.84
C LEU A 23 -8.12 8.12 -6.06
N ILE A 24 -8.47 6.94 -6.57
CA ILE A 24 -8.16 5.66 -5.94
C ILE A 24 -6.65 5.39 -5.98
N GLY A 25 -5.99 5.64 -7.10
CA GLY A 25 -4.53 5.52 -7.24
C GLY A 25 -3.75 6.59 -6.46
N GLY A 26 -4.34 7.74 -6.21
CA GLY A 26 -3.80 8.79 -5.34
C GLY A 26 -4.00 8.53 -3.85
N LEU A 27 -5.15 7.94 -3.45
CA LEU A 27 -5.42 7.52 -2.07
C LEU A 27 -4.77 6.20 -1.69
N ILE A 28 -4.45 5.35 -2.66
CA ILE A 28 -3.73 4.09 -2.47
C ILE A 28 -2.34 4.22 -3.10
N PRO A 29 -1.40 4.95 -2.47
CA PRO A 29 0.01 4.65 -2.67
C PRO A 29 0.28 3.32 -1.98
N ILE A 30 1.02 2.39 -2.60
CA ILE A 30 2.30 1.78 -2.15
C ILE A 30 2.52 1.39 -0.66
N PHE A 31 1.72 1.85 0.30
CA PHE A 31 1.62 1.44 1.71
C PHE A 31 1.01 0.05 1.84
N GLN A 32 1.63 -0.92 1.17
CA GLN A 32 1.59 -2.30 1.63
C GLN A 32 2.02 -2.27 3.09
N GLY A 33 1.10 -2.51 4.03
CA GLY A 33 1.32 -2.27 5.47
C GLY A 33 2.58 -2.92 6.05
N TRP A 34 3.20 -3.87 5.36
CA TRP A 34 4.50 -4.45 5.69
C TRP A 34 5.71 -3.56 5.35
N ILE A 35 5.66 -2.72 4.30
CA ILE A 35 6.78 -1.85 3.90
C ILE A 35 7.04 -0.75 4.94
N PHE A 36 6.02 -0.38 5.71
CA PHE A 36 6.15 0.51 6.88
C PHE A 36 6.10 -0.26 8.20
N GLY A 37 5.33 -1.35 8.28
CA GLY A 37 5.15 -2.12 9.49
C GLY A 37 6.40 -2.88 9.93
N ILE A 38 7.14 -3.51 9.01
CA ILE A 38 8.38 -4.24 9.34
C ILE A 38 9.50 -3.28 9.80
N PRO A 39 9.87 -2.23 9.04
CA PRO A 39 10.89 -1.29 9.49
C PRO A 39 10.44 -0.49 10.73
N GLY A 40 9.15 -0.14 10.85
CA GLY A 40 8.61 0.52 12.04
C GLY A 40 8.69 -0.36 13.29
N LEU A 41 8.36 -1.64 13.18
CA LEU A 41 8.47 -2.59 14.28
C LEU A 41 9.94 -2.83 14.67
N LEU A 42 10.85 -2.92 13.69
CA LEU A 42 12.29 -3.02 13.92
C LEU A 42 12.82 -1.81 14.69
N LEU A 43 12.42 -0.61 14.30
CA LEU A 43 12.80 0.63 15.00
C LEU A 43 12.27 0.66 16.44
N LEU A 44 10.98 0.32 16.64
CA LEU A 44 10.37 0.29 17.98
C LEU A 44 11.03 -0.76 18.89
N SER A 45 11.49 -1.86 18.32
CA SER A 45 12.22 -2.90 19.04
C SER A 45 13.60 -2.45 19.55
N SER A 46 14.19 -1.42 18.95
CA SER A 46 15.48 -0.86 19.40
C SER A 46 15.36 -0.10 20.73
N VAL A 47 14.22 0.59 20.93
CA VAL A 47 13.98 1.45 22.09
C VAL A 47 13.17 0.77 23.20
N TYR A 48 12.41 -0.29 22.88
CA TYR A 48 11.54 -0.98 23.82
C TYR A 48 12.05 -2.41 24.12
N PRO A 49 12.68 -2.67 25.29
CA PRO A 49 13.28 -3.96 25.61
C PRO A 49 12.33 -5.18 25.49
N PRO A 50 11.03 -5.09 25.85
CA PRO A 50 10.09 -6.19 25.64
C PRO A 50 9.86 -6.53 24.16
N LEU A 51 9.81 -5.50 23.31
CA LEU A 51 9.55 -5.67 21.88
C LEU A 51 10.77 -6.21 21.14
N ARG A 52 11.97 -5.83 21.59
CA ARG A 52 13.25 -6.41 21.13
C ARG A 52 13.26 -7.93 21.24
N LYS A 53 12.92 -8.45 22.42
CA LYS A 53 12.86 -9.90 22.67
C LYS A 53 11.86 -10.60 21.76
N TRP A 54 10.76 -9.92 21.41
CA TRP A 54 9.74 -10.47 20.50
C TRP A 54 10.27 -10.54 19.06
N VAL A 55 10.85 -9.46 18.56
CA VAL A 55 11.48 -9.40 17.22
C VAL A 55 12.63 -10.41 17.10
N ASP A 56 13.48 -10.52 18.11
CA ASP A 56 14.60 -11.48 18.11
C ASP A 56 14.11 -12.94 18.09
N LYS A 57 13.02 -13.28 18.80
CA LYS A 57 12.40 -14.60 18.73
C LYS A 57 11.86 -14.90 17.34
N VAL A 58 11.20 -13.94 16.69
CA VAL A 58 10.70 -14.08 15.33
C VAL A 58 11.88 -14.28 14.36
N LYS A 59 12.92 -13.45 14.46
CA LYS A 59 14.14 -13.55 13.65
C LYS A 59 14.84 -14.90 13.81
N ALA A 60 14.97 -15.40 15.05
CA ALA A 60 15.56 -16.71 15.34
C ALA A 60 14.75 -17.88 14.77
N LYS A 61 13.42 -17.81 14.84
CA LYS A 61 12.52 -18.81 14.23
C LYS A 61 12.64 -18.83 12.70
N MET A 62 12.76 -17.66 12.07
CA MET A 62 12.94 -17.56 10.62
C MET A 62 14.28 -18.15 10.16
N ARG A 63 15.38 -17.82 10.85
CA ARG A 63 16.73 -18.33 10.53
C ARG A 63 16.87 -19.85 10.71
N LYS A 64 16.13 -20.43 11.67
CA LYS A 64 16.08 -21.89 11.88
C LYS A 64 15.30 -22.63 10.79
N LYS A 65 14.41 -21.95 10.07
CA LYS A 65 13.59 -22.56 9.00
C LYS A 65 14.31 -22.57 7.64
N GLU A 66 15.41 -21.84 7.51
CA GLU A 66 16.21 -21.71 6.28
C GLU A 66 17.43 -22.67 6.25
N ASN A 67 17.73 -23.37 7.35
CA ASN A 67 18.70 -24.48 7.40
C ASN A 67 17.96 -25.80 7.59
#